data_AF-A0A8H6MUM5-F1
#
_entry.id   AF-A0A8H6MUM5-F1
#
_cell.length_a   1.000
_cell.length_b   1.000
_cell.length_c   1.000
_cell.angle_alpha   90.00
_cell.angle_beta   90.00
_cell.angle_gamma   90.00
#
_symmetry.space_group_name_H-M   'P 1'
#
loop_
_entity.id
_entity.type
_entity.pdbx_description
1 polymer ?
#
loop_
_entity_poly.entity_id
_entity_poly.type
_entity_poly.pdbx_seq_one_letter_code
_entity_poly.pdbx_strand_id
1 'polypeptide(L)'
;MLDRKLSQQRIPTGWRRAALVNIGLLTIPLLLLVGLLAASISATGDVRQSWKFYTAECSRTTAADVFLHLLINGLSTAILASSNFFMQVLNAPTRNDINVAHSKGQWFDIGISSLHNIFRLSCFKQLAWLYLLLTSIPIHILFNSSIFEIDSRMDDFHITIATPSFLNGGPYSLPGAGLMTDILPFSSEWNQSKLWNIPNIYRDPSPLSDQLTFAALLDGNNSALAVNISQTAIYASTWERLDPAACHAIYSNGTCSGLREYRNVVVVADSPGWKRSDIWEMSTLDDELWEPIVPRDGENTLWHSQQCTMRGLVSAGLPECTTTCGNPFAQFKGNYTWLVGFSKHDRTMANWATQ
;
A
#
# COMPACT_ATOMS: atom_id res chain seq x y z
N MET A 1 -14.79 -57.83 37.74
CA MET A 1 -14.59 -57.83 36.28
C MET A 1 -15.49 -56.75 35.69
N LEU A 2 -14.92 -55.56 35.45
CA LEU A 2 -15.59 -54.45 34.76
C LEU A 2 -15.25 -54.57 33.27
N ASP A 3 -16.21 -55.02 32.45
CA ASP A 3 -16.08 -54.99 31.00
C ASP A 3 -16.39 -53.58 30.47
N ARG A 4 -15.31 -52.82 30.27
CA ARG A 4 -15.30 -51.54 29.60
C ARG A 4 -15.45 -51.79 28.08
N LYS A 5 -16.69 -51.79 27.58
CA LYS A 5 -16.95 -51.74 26.12
C LYS A 5 -16.39 -50.44 25.57
N LEU A 6 -15.18 -50.49 25.01
CA LEU A 6 -14.64 -49.48 24.12
C LEU A 6 -15.54 -49.46 22.88
N SER A 7 -16.34 -48.41 22.72
CA SER A 7 -17.12 -48.18 21.51
C SER A 7 -16.17 -47.92 20.35
N GLN A 8 -15.95 -48.93 19.51
CA GLN A 8 -15.45 -48.72 18.16
C GLN A 8 -16.47 -47.84 17.43
N GLN A 9 -16.18 -46.54 17.32
CA GLN A 9 -16.93 -45.63 16.47
C GLN A 9 -16.84 -46.12 15.02
N ARG A 10 -17.88 -46.83 14.55
CA ARG A 10 -17.99 -47.22 13.15
C ARG A 10 -18.09 -45.95 12.31
N ILE A 11 -17.21 -45.82 11.32
CA ILE A 11 -17.29 -44.76 10.31
C ILE A 11 -18.68 -44.86 9.64
N PRO A 12 -19.51 -43.81 9.70
CA PRO A 12 -20.84 -43.86 9.11
C PRO A 12 -20.77 -44.00 7.58
N THR A 13 -21.71 -44.76 7.00
CA THR A 13 -21.81 -45.04 5.56
C THR A 13 -23.01 -44.33 4.93
N GLY A 14 -23.00 -44.18 3.60
CA GLY A 14 -24.09 -43.55 2.85
C GLY A 14 -24.27 -42.05 3.17
N TRP A 15 -25.52 -41.59 3.25
CA TRP A 15 -25.88 -40.17 3.44
C TRP A 15 -25.29 -39.56 4.73
N ARG A 16 -25.05 -40.37 5.77
CA ARG A 16 -24.44 -39.91 7.03
C ARG A 16 -22.98 -39.50 6.84
N ARG A 17 -22.25 -40.21 5.97
CA ARG A 17 -20.87 -39.83 5.61
C ARG A 17 -20.86 -38.50 4.85
N ALA A 18 -21.78 -38.35 3.90
CA ALA A 18 -21.93 -37.11 3.15
C ALA A 18 -22.29 -35.94 4.10
N ALA A 19 -23.11 -36.18 5.13
CA ALA A 19 -23.49 -35.15 6.09
C ALA A 19 -22.29 -34.66 6.91
N LEU A 20 -21.42 -35.58 7.34
CA LEU A 20 -20.17 -35.21 8.01
C LEU A 20 -19.23 -34.41 7.10
N VAL A 21 -19.10 -34.82 5.83
CA VAL A 21 -18.29 -34.09 4.84
C VAL A 21 -18.84 -32.68 4.63
N ASN A 22 -20.16 -32.52 4.52
CA ASN A 22 -20.80 -31.22 4.35
C ASN A 22 -20.61 -30.32 5.57
N ILE A 23 -20.73 -30.87 6.79
CA ILE A 23 -20.45 -30.13 8.02
C ILE A 23 -19.01 -29.63 7.97
N GLY A 24 -18.03 -30.48 7.64
CA GLY A 24 -16.63 -30.06 7.50
C GLY A 24 -16.42 -28.99 6.44
N LEU A 25 -17.03 -29.14 5.26
CA LEU A 25 -16.95 -28.18 4.16
C LEU A 25 -17.58 -26.82 4.49
N LEU A 26 -18.55 -26.77 5.40
CA LEU A 26 -19.15 -25.50 5.83
C LEU A 26 -18.39 -24.89 7.02
N THR A 27 -18.00 -25.70 8.01
CA THR A 27 -17.41 -25.20 9.25
C THR A 27 -15.97 -24.77 9.06
N ILE A 28 -15.14 -25.52 8.33
CA ILE A 28 -13.71 -25.19 8.16
C ILE A 28 -13.54 -23.84 7.43
N PRO A 29 -14.19 -23.59 6.28
CA PRO A 29 -14.03 -22.32 5.57
C PRO A 29 -14.67 -21.16 6.33
N LEU A 30 -15.77 -21.38 7.05
CA LEU A 30 -16.36 -20.36 7.92
C LEU A 30 -15.40 -19.95 9.04
N LEU A 31 -14.78 -20.92 9.73
CA LEU A 31 -13.80 -20.63 10.77
C LEU A 31 -12.57 -19.92 10.20
N LEU A 32 -12.11 -20.32 9.01
CA LEU A 32 -11.02 -19.66 8.31
C LEU A 32 -11.38 -18.19 7.99
N LEU A 33 -12.57 -17.95 7.44
CA LEU A 33 -13.07 -16.61 7.11
C LEU A 33 -13.17 -15.71 8.34
N VAL A 34 -13.75 -16.22 9.43
CA VAL A 34 -13.85 -15.50 10.70
C VAL A 34 -12.47 -15.21 11.27
N GLY A 35 -11.54 -16.16 11.19
CA GLY A 35 -10.16 -15.98 11.63
C GLY A 35 -9.41 -14.94 10.79
N LEU A 36 -9.56 -14.97 9.46
CA LEU A 36 -8.97 -13.99 8.55
C LEU A 36 -9.54 -12.59 8.77
N LEU A 37 -10.85 -12.46 9.02
CA LEU A 37 -11.49 -11.19 9.36
C LEU A 37 -10.99 -10.65 10.71
N ALA A 38 -10.87 -11.51 11.72
CA ALA A 38 -10.32 -11.10 13.01
C ALA A 38 -8.85 -10.66 12.89
N ALA A 39 -8.05 -11.39 12.11
CA ALA A 39 -6.67 -11.03 11.82
C ALA A 39 -6.58 -9.71 11.02
N SER A 40 -7.45 -9.50 10.03
CA SER A 40 -7.45 -8.27 9.22
C SER A 40 -7.80 -7.05 10.07
N ILE A 41 -8.82 -7.16 10.94
CA ILE A 41 -9.20 -6.10 11.88
C ILE A 41 -8.06 -5.84 12.87
N SER A 42 -7.44 -6.90 13.40
CA SER A 42 -6.31 -6.75 14.33
C SER A 42 -5.08 -6.10 13.66
N ALA A 43 -4.87 -6.33 12.37
CA ALA A 43 -3.71 -5.79 11.65
C ALA A 43 -3.92 -4.36 11.14
N THR A 44 -5.16 -3.98 10.83
CA THR A 44 -5.49 -2.66 10.23
C THR A 44 -6.11 -1.69 11.23
N GLY A 45 -6.73 -2.18 12.30
CA GLY A 45 -7.45 -1.36 13.28
C GLY A 45 -8.84 -0.89 12.82
N ASP A 46 -9.25 -1.18 11.57
CA ASP A 46 -10.55 -0.77 11.03
C ASP A 46 -11.11 -1.82 10.05
N VAL A 47 -12.39 -2.14 10.16
CA VAL A 47 -13.13 -3.03 9.24
C VAL A 47 -13.22 -2.49 7.81
N ARG A 48 -13.02 -1.17 7.62
CA ARG A 48 -13.05 -0.52 6.30
C ARG A 48 -11.72 -0.63 5.57
N GLN A 49 -10.66 -1.04 6.25
CA GLN A 49 -9.33 -1.16 5.67
C GLN A 49 -9.06 -2.60 5.25
N SER A 50 -8.37 -2.74 4.12
CA SER A 50 -7.96 -4.04 3.60
C SER A 50 -6.59 -4.41 4.13
N TRP A 51 -6.42 -5.66 4.56
CA TRP A 51 -5.15 -6.13 5.10
C TRP A 51 -4.22 -6.63 3.99
N LYS A 52 -3.04 -6.00 3.86
CA LYS A 52 -1.98 -6.41 2.94
C LYS A 52 -1.19 -7.59 3.55
N PHE A 53 -1.64 -8.82 3.29
CA PHE A 53 -1.03 -10.05 3.85
C PHE A 53 0.08 -10.66 2.99
N TYR A 54 0.19 -10.26 1.71
CA TYR A 54 1.20 -10.77 0.78
C TYR A 54 1.77 -9.64 -0.07
N THR A 55 3.09 -9.61 -0.26
CA THR A 55 3.79 -8.62 -1.10
C THR A 55 4.90 -9.31 -1.88
N ALA A 56 4.84 -9.22 -3.20
CA ALA A 56 5.87 -9.71 -4.11
C ALA A 56 5.85 -8.90 -5.42
N GLU A 57 6.76 -9.23 -6.33
CA GLU A 57 6.73 -8.73 -7.71
C GLU A 57 5.40 -9.08 -8.39
N CYS A 58 4.92 -8.20 -9.29
CA CYS A 58 3.61 -8.33 -9.93
C CYS A 58 3.38 -9.73 -10.53
N SER A 59 4.35 -10.30 -11.25
CA SER A 59 4.19 -11.64 -11.86
C SER A 59 3.90 -12.73 -10.83
N ARG A 60 4.54 -12.68 -9.66
CA ARG A 60 4.34 -13.64 -8.57
C ARG A 60 3.03 -13.37 -7.83
N THR A 61 2.70 -12.11 -7.62
CA THR A 61 1.43 -11.69 -7.00
C THR A 61 0.25 -12.11 -7.86
N THR A 62 0.27 -11.84 -9.17
CA THR A 62 -0.76 -12.27 -10.12
C THR A 62 -0.88 -13.80 -10.17
N ALA A 63 0.24 -14.54 -10.17
CA ALA A 63 0.17 -16.00 -10.12
C ALA A 63 -0.46 -16.52 -8.81
N ALA A 64 -0.13 -15.91 -7.67
CA ALA A 64 -0.72 -16.24 -6.39
C ALA A 64 -2.22 -15.88 -6.32
N ASP A 65 -2.59 -14.71 -6.84
CA ASP A 65 -3.97 -14.23 -6.96
C ASP A 65 -4.84 -15.22 -7.78
N VAL A 66 -4.37 -15.59 -8.98
CA VAL A 66 -5.03 -16.60 -9.82
C VAL A 66 -5.18 -17.94 -9.07
N PHE A 67 -4.11 -18.42 -8.42
CA PHE A 67 -4.16 -19.67 -7.68
C PHE A 67 -5.16 -19.61 -6.51
N LEU A 68 -5.17 -18.52 -5.75
CA LEU A 68 -6.10 -18.32 -4.63
C LEU A 68 -7.54 -18.23 -5.13
N HIS A 69 -7.80 -17.51 -6.22
CA HIS A 69 -9.13 -17.45 -6.82
C HIS A 69 -9.60 -18.80 -7.35
N LEU A 70 -8.71 -19.62 -7.93
CA LEU A 70 -9.06 -20.98 -8.34
C LEU A 70 -9.44 -21.84 -7.13
N LEU A 71 -8.68 -21.77 -6.04
CA LEU A 71 -8.95 -22.51 -4.81
C LEU A 71 -10.28 -22.07 -4.17
N ILE A 72 -10.53 -20.77 -4.08
CA ILE A 72 -11.76 -20.19 -3.53
C ILE A 72 -12.97 -20.55 -4.37
N ASN A 73 -12.89 -20.42 -5.70
CA ASN A 73 -14.00 -20.79 -6.59
C ASN A 73 -14.29 -22.30 -6.52
N GLY A 74 -13.24 -23.13 -6.48
CA GLY A 74 -13.40 -24.59 -6.33
C GLY A 74 -14.07 -24.96 -5.01
N LEU A 75 -13.62 -24.36 -3.90
CA LEU A 75 -14.19 -24.58 -2.57
C LEU A 75 -15.64 -24.08 -2.49
N SER A 76 -15.92 -22.88 -2.99
CA SER A 76 -17.27 -22.31 -3.08
C SER A 76 -18.21 -23.19 -3.88
N THR A 77 -17.76 -23.68 -5.03
CA THR A 77 -18.55 -24.59 -5.88
C THR A 77 -18.85 -25.91 -5.15
N ALA A 78 -17.87 -26.48 -4.46
CA ALA A 78 -18.05 -27.69 -3.66
C ALA A 78 -19.04 -27.48 -2.51
N ILE A 79 -18.95 -26.35 -1.80
CA ILE A 79 -19.90 -25.96 -0.74
C ILE A 79 -21.30 -25.83 -1.32
N LEU A 80 -21.46 -25.15 -2.45
CA LEU A 80 -22.76 -24.95 -3.09
C LEU A 80 -23.37 -26.27 -3.56
N ALA A 81 -22.58 -27.13 -4.22
CA ALA A 81 -23.02 -28.44 -4.67
C ALA A 81 -23.43 -29.35 -3.50
N SER A 82 -22.62 -29.38 -2.43
CA SER A 82 -22.90 -30.15 -1.23
C SER A 82 -24.15 -29.62 -0.51
N SER A 83 -24.26 -28.30 -0.35
CA SER A 83 -25.42 -27.66 0.26
C SER A 83 -26.69 -27.94 -0.54
N ASN A 84 -26.62 -27.91 -1.87
CA ASN A 84 -27.73 -28.28 -2.75
C ASN A 84 -28.17 -29.73 -2.58
N PHE A 85 -27.23 -30.67 -2.46
CA PHE A 85 -27.55 -32.06 -2.17
C PHE A 85 -28.29 -32.21 -0.82
N PHE A 86 -27.80 -31.58 0.24
CA PHE A 86 -28.45 -31.64 1.55
C PHE A 86 -29.80 -30.93 1.59
N MET A 87 -29.93 -29.84 0.84
CA MET A 87 -31.22 -29.18 0.63
C MET A 87 -32.24 -30.13 -0.01
N GLN A 88 -31.85 -30.94 -1.01
CA GLN A 88 -32.74 -31.95 -1.59
C GLN A 88 -33.11 -33.05 -0.58
N VAL A 89 -32.16 -33.51 0.23
CA VAL A 89 -32.42 -34.50 1.30
C VAL A 89 -33.41 -33.94 2.33
N LEU A 90 -33.25 -32.68 2.72
CA LEU A 90 -34.16 -32.00 3.66
C LEU A 90 -35.56 -31.78 3.05
N ASN A 91 -35.64 -31.59 1.74
CA ASN A 91 -36.89 -31.44 1.00
C ASN A 91 -37.67 -32.77 0.84
N ALA A 92 -37.02 -33.91 1.05
CA ALA A 92 -37.66 -35.21 0.93
C ALA A 92 -38.66 -35.47 2.09
N PRO A 93 -39.95 -35.72 1.81
CA PRO A 93 -40.91 -36.09 2.83
C PRO A 93 -40.66 -37.52 3.31
N THR A 94 -40.85 -37.76 4.62
CA THR A 94 -40.86 -39.13 5.15
C THR A 94 -42.19 -39.80 4.82
N ARG A 95 -42.24 -41.13 4.91
CA ARG A 95 -43.51 -41.86 4.71
C ARG A 95 -44.60 -41.41 5.69
N ASN A 96 -44.21 -41.05 6.92
CA ASN A 96 -45.13 -40.51 7.90
C ASN A 96 -45.67 -39.13 7.50
N ASP A 97 -44.79 -38.24 7.00
CA ASP A 97 -45.20 -36.92 6.49
C ASP A 97 -46.26 -37.07 5.39
N ILE A 98 -46.04 -38.01 4.45
CA ILE A 98 -46.99 -38.30 3.36
C ILE A 98 -48.34 -38.79 3.89
N ASN A 99 -48.33 -39.75 4.83
CA ASN A 99 -49.57 -40.28 5.40
C ASN A 99 -50.40 -39.19 6.11
N VAL A 100 -49.73 -38.30 6.85
CA VAL A 100 -50.37 -37.16 7.53
C VAL A 100 -50.92 -36.13 6.54
N ALA A 101 -50.24 -35.89 5.42
CA ALA A 101 -50.75 -35.02 4.37
C ALA A 101 -51.96 -35.62 3.65
N HIS A 102 -51.89 -36.92 3.28
CA HIS A 102 -52.98 -37.61 2.61
C HIS A 102 -54.25 -37.68 3.47
N SER A 103 -54.14 -37.84 4.79
CA SER A 103 -55.32 -37.80 5.69
C SER A 103 -56.01 -36.44 5.73
N LYS A 104 -55.32 -35.37 5.30
CA LYS A 104 -55.84 -34.01 5.18
C LYS A 104 -56.22 -33.63 3.74
N GLY A 105 -56.20 -34.58 2.79
CA GLY A 105 -56.44 -34.30 1.38
C GLY A 105 -55.33 -33.48 0.70
N GLN A 106 -54.13 -33.45 1.28
CA GLN A 106 -52.96 -32.72 0.79
C GLN A 106 -51.95 -33.69 0.17
N TRP A 107 -51.09 -33.20 -0.72
CA TRP A 107 -50.01 -33.98 -1.34
C TRP A 107 -48.64 -33.31 -1.11
N PHE A 108 -47.58 -34.09 -1.39
CA PHE A 108 -46.19 -33.63 -1.47
C PHE A 108 -45.63 -33.98 -2.85
N ASP A 109 -44.76 -33.13 -3.39
CA ASP A 109 -44.04 -33.43 -4.62
C ASP A 109 -42.86 -34.37 -4.32
N ILE A 110 -42.68 -35.44 -5.09
CA ILE A 110 -41.65 -36.45 -4.82
C ILE A 110 -40.60 -36.42 -5.95
N GLY A 111 -39.32 -36.49 -5.57
CA GLY A 111 -38.22 -36.56 -6.53
C GLY A 111 -37.79 -35.22 -7.12
N ILE A 112 -38.38 -34.11 -6.66
CA ILE A 112 -38.00 -32.75 -7.06
C ILE A 112 -37.74 -31.89 -5.82
N SER A 113 -36.92 -30.84 -5.98
CA SER A 113 -36.72 -29.84 -4.92
C SER A 113 -37.88 -28.84 -4.95
N SER A 114 -38.92 -29.08 -4.14
CA SER A 114 -40.16 -28.32 -4.18
C SER A 114 -40.25 -27.30 -3.05
N LEU A 115 -40.43 -26.01 -3.40
CA LEU A 115 -40.71 -24.96 -2.41
C LEU A 115 -42.02 -25.22 -1.66
N HIS A 116 -42.98 -25.89 -2.30
CA HIS A 116 -44.24 -26.29 -1.69
C HIS A 116 -44.03 -27.27 -0.53
N ASN A 117 -43.13 -28.23 -0.70
CA ASN A 117 -42.79 -29.19 0.34
C ASN A 117 -42.15 -28.51 1.55
N ILE A 118 -41.29 -27.49 1.34
CA ILE A 118 -40.56 -26.81 2.42
C ILE A 118 -41.54 -26.33 3.48
N PHE A 119 -42.53 -25.52 3.10
CA PHE A 119 -43.46 -24.90 4.06
C PHE A 119 -44.40 -25.90 4.77
N ARG A 120 -44.45 -27.15 4.33
CA ARG A 120 -45.31 -28.21 4.89
C ARG A 120 -44.54 -29.27 5.69
N LEU A 121 -43.22 -29.30 5.57
CA LEU A 121 -42.35 -30.19 6.35
C LEU A 121 -42.12 -29.63 7.76
N SER A 122 -41.46 -30.41 8.63
CA SER A 122 -41.16 -29.98 9.99
C SER A 122 -40.32 -28.70 10.04
N CYS A 123 -40.54 -27.86 11.06
CA CYS A 123 -39.81 -26.60 11.26
C CYS A 123 -38.28 -26.80 11.21
N PHE A 124 -37.77 -27.91 11.77
CA PHE A 124 -36.36 -28.25 11.68
C PHE A 124 -35.85 -28.37 10.23
N LYS A 125 -36.58 -29.10 9.36
CA LYS A 125 -36.20 -29.26 7.95
C LYS A 125 -36.22 -27.91 7.22
N GLN A 126 -37.20 -27.07 7.52
CA GLN A 126 -37.33 -25.73 6.96
C GLN A 126 -36.14 -24.84 7.34
N LEU A 127 -35.84 -24.74 8.64
CA LEU A 127 -34.75 -23.91 9.15
C LEU A 127 -33.38 -24.38 8.66
N ALA A 128 -33.15 -25.70 8.64
CA ALA A 128 -31.90 -26.27 8.13
C ALA A 128 -31.72 -26.01 6.62
N TRP A 129 -32.80 -26.15 5.84
CA TRP A 129 -32.78 -25.87 4.40
C TRP A 129 -32.50 -24.38 4.14
N LEU A 130 -33.18 -23.50 4.87
CA LEU A 130 -33.00 -22.05 4.74
C LEU A 130 -31.59 -21.63 5.15
N TYR A 131 -31.04 -22.20 6.22
CA TYR A 131 -29.67 -21.95 6.65
C TYR A 131 -28.66 -22.32 5.55
N LEU A 132 -28.79 -23.50 4.94
CA LEU A 132 -27.92 -23.92 3.84
C LEU A 132 -28.04 -22.99 2.63
N LEU A 133 -29.26 -22.57 2.28
CA LEU A 133 -29.48 -21.63 1.18
C LEU A 133 -28.83 -20.26 1.45
N LEU A 134 -29.11 -19.68 2.61
CA LEU A 134 -28.67 -18.34 3.01
C LEU A 134 -27.17 -18.26 3.30
N THR A 135 -26.49 -19.38 3.55
CA THR A 135 -25.03 -19.39 3.73
C THR A 135 -24.32 -19.71 2.42
N SER A 136 -24.73 -20.76 1.69
CA SER A 136 -23.99 -21.21 0.50
C SER A 136 -24.05 -20.22 -0.67
N ILE A 137 -25.18 -19.56 -0.91
CA ILE A 137 -25.31 -18.61 -2.03
C ILE A 137 -24.47 -17.34 -1.80
N PRO A 138 -24.60 -16.62 -0.66
CA PRO A 138 -23.79 -15.43 -0.43
C PRO A 138 -22.31 -15.74 -0.35
N ILE A 139 -21.90 -16.86 0.25
CA ILE A 139 -20.49 -17.29 0.23
C ILE A 139 -20.03 -17.44 -1.22
N HIS A 140 -20.77 -18.14 -2.07
CA HIS A 140 -20.35 -18.35 -3.47
C HIS A 140 -20.20 -17.04 -4.26
N ILE A 141 -21.02 -16.02 -3.99
CA ILE A 141 -20.96 -14.72 -4.70
C ILE A 141 -19.86 -13.83 -4.12
N LEU A 142 -19.80 -13.70 -2.79
CA LEU A 142 -18.98 -12.70 -2.10
C LEU A 142 -17.56 -13.17 -1.83
N PHE A 143 -17.31 -14.49 -1.77
CA PHE A 143 -16.00 -15.00 -1.40
C PHE A 143 -14.93 -14.67 -2.44
N ASN A 144 -15.33 -14.46 -3.70
CA ASN A 144 -14.47 -13.96 -4.78
C ASN A 144 -14.00 -12.52 -4.57
N SER A 145 -14.69 -11.72 -3.76
CA SER A 145 -14.29 -10.34 -3.45
C SER A 145 -13.49 -10.24 -2.15
N SER A 146 -13.24 -11.37 -1.46
CA SER A 146 -12.55 -11.36 -0.17
C SER A 146 -11.03 -11.16 -0.30
N ILE A 147 -10.48 -11.47 -1.47
CA ILE A 147 -9.07 -11.30 -1.83
C ILE A 147 -9.05 -10.62 -3.18
N PHE A 148 -8.13 -9.66 -3.33
CA PHE A 148 -7.91 -8.95 -4.57
C PHE A 148 -6.45 -8.48 -4.63
N GLU A 149 -5.88 -8.53 -5.83
CA GLU A 149 -4.58 -7.93 -6.10
C GLU A 149 -4.68 -6.40 -6.08
N ILE A 150 -3.68 -5.75 -5.48
CA ILE A 150 -3.50 -4.29 -5.53
C ILE A 150 -2.13 -3.95 -6.13
N ASP A 151 -2.12 -2.94 -7.00
CA ASP A 151 -0.88 -2.33 -7.49
C ASP A 151 -0.38 -1.30 -6.47
N SER A 152 0.59 -1.71 -5.66
CA SER A 152 1.23 -0.84 -4.67
C SER A 152 2.35 -0.06 -5.34
N ARG A 153 2.07 1.19 -5.71
CA ARG A 153 3.09 2.12 -6.22
C ARG A 153 3.73 2.89 -5.06
N MET A 154 5.02 3.20 -5.20
CA MET A 154 5.69 4.13 -4.30
C MET A 154 5.20 5.54 -4.61
N ASP A 155 4.81 6.28 -3.58
CA ASP A 155 4.28 7.63 -3.68
C ASP A 155 5.29 8.70 -3.31
N ASP A 156 6.43 8.32 -2.72
CA ASP A 156 7.46 9.22 -2.27
C ASP A 156 8.81 9.01 -2.95
N PHE A 157 9.56 10.10 -3.14
CA PHE A 157 10.89 10.06 -3.71
C PHE A 157 11.72 11.26 -3.30
N HIS A 158 13.04 11.11 -3.38
CA HIS A 158 13.97 12.20 -3.14
C HIS A 158 14.52 12.73 -4.46
N ILE A 159 14.52 14.05 -4.63
CA ILE A 159 15.23 14.71 -5.73
C ILE A 159 16.48 15.41 -5.20
N THR A 160 17.60 15.20 -5.88
CA THR A 160 18.86 15.91 -5.64
C THR A 160 19.33 16.53 -6.96
N ILE A 161 19.74 17.79 -6.94
CA ILE A 161 20.36 18.49 -8.06
C ILE A 161 21.77 18.82 -7.64
N ALA A 162 22.74 18.29 -8.36
CA ALA A 162 24.14 18.39 -7.98
C ALA A 162 25.05 18.35 -9.21
N THR A 163 26.34 18.56 -9.00
CA THR A 163 27.37 18.45 -10.05
C THR A 163 27.99 17.05 -10.07
N PRO A 164 28.77 16.69 -11.11
CA PRO A 164 29.51 15.43 -11.10
C PRO A 164 30.44 15.29 -9.90
N SER A 165 31.00 16.39 -9.39
CA SER A 165 31.91 16.38 -8.24
C SER A 165 31.23 15.90 -6.95
N PHE A 166 29.96 16.26 -6.73
CA PHE A 166 29.16 15.81 -5.58
C PHE A 166 29.12 14.27 -5.46
N LEU A 167 28.98 13.59 -6.59
CA LEU A 167 28.90 12.13 -6.68
C LEU A 167 30.25 11.42 -6.49
N ASN A 168 31.34 12.19 -6.51
CA ASN A 168 32.70 11.70 -6.42
C ASN A 168 33.40 12.24 -5.16
N GLY A 169 32.63 12.60 -4.13
CA GLY A 169 33.16 13.06 -2.84
C GLY A 169 33.56 14.53 -2.80
N GLY A 170 33.09 15.34 -3.73
CA GLY A 170 33.27 16.79 -3.72
C GLY A 170 32.62 17.47 -2.50
N PRO A 171 33.08 18.67 -2.12
CA PRO A 171 32.54 19.39 -0.98
C PRO A 171 31.10 19.82 -1.24
N TYR A 172 30.23 19.68 -0.24
CA TYR A 172 28.89 20.22 -0.29
C TYR A 172 28.43 20.73 1.07
N SER A 173 27.61 21.76 1.04
CA SER A 173 26.93 22.31 2.22
C SER A 173 25.43 22.33 2.00
N LEU A 174 24.69 21.97 3.04
CA LEU A 174 23.23 22.03 3.06
C LEU A 174 22.76 23.42 3.50
N PRO A 175 21.63 23.93 2.99
CA PRO A 175 20.60 23.29 2.14
C PRO A 175 20.94 23.22 0.63
N GLY A 176 22.15 23.58 0.21
CA GLY A 176 22.47 23.88 -1.18
C GLY A 176 22.23 25.36 -1.46
N ALA A 177 21.74 25.70 -2.65
CA ALA A 177 21.54 27.09 -3.08
C ALA A 177 20.26 27.72 -2.51
N GLY A 178 19.42 26.98 -1.77
CA GLY A 178 18.19 27.50 -1.15
C GLY A 178 18.44 28.30 0.13
N LEU A 179 19.22 29.38 0.05
CA LEU A 179 19.57 30.23 1.21
C LEU A 179 18.45 31.24 1.50
N MET A 180 18.30 31.59 2.78
CA MET A 180 17.34 32.61 3.24
C MET A 180 18.06 33.96 3.39
N THR A 181 17.43 35.03 2.93
CA THR A 181 17.95 36.40 3.09
C THR A 181 16.87 37.33 3.63
N ASP A 182 17.28 38.48 4.13
CA ASP A 182 16.43 39.59 4.54
C ASP A 182 15.45 40.06 3.44
N ILE A 183 15.83 39.93 2.17
CA ILE A 183 15.02 40.29 0.98
C ILE A 183 14.13 39.15 0.48
N LEU A 184 14.46 37.88 0.77
CA LEU A 184 13.63 36.71 0.45
C LEU A 184 12.99 36.08 1.71
N PRO A 185 12.16 36.81 2.49
CA PRO A 185 11.31 36.15 3.46
C PRO A 185 10.22 35.41 2.67
N PHE A 186 10.28 34.08 2.66
CA PHE A 186 9.20 33.28 2.08
C PHE A 186 7.89 33.74 2.72
N SER A 187 6.98 34.24 1.88
CA SER A 187 5.86 35.12 2.26
C SER A 187 5.10 34.73 3.54
N SER A 188 4.78 35.79 4.30
CA SER A 188 3.78 36.02 5.35
C SER A 188 4.11 35.63 6.82
N GLU A 189 4.33 36.69 7.61
CA GLU A 189 3.92 36.89 9.02
C GLU A 189 4.60 36.12 10.16
N TRP A 190 5.92 36.24 10.41
CA TRP A 190 6.44 35.91 11.76
C TRP A 190 7.64 36.75 12.21
N ASN A 191 7.50 37.32 13.42
CA ASN A 191 8.52 38.03 14.21
C ASN A 191 9.89 37.31 14.24
N GLN A 192 10.96 38.11 14.32
CA GLN A 192 12.38 37.72 14.42
C GLN A 192 12.70 36.69 15.54
N SER A 193 11.83 36.50 16.53
CA SER A 193 12.00 35.49 17.59
C SER A 193 11.79 34.04 17.14
N LYS A 194 11.44 33.79 15.86
CA LYS A 194 11.22 32.45 15.30
C LYS A 194 12.34 31.91 14.41
N LEU A 195 13.47 32.60 14.21
CA LEU A 195 14.63 32.07 13.45
C LEU A 195 15.09 30.67 13.95
N TRP A 196 14.93 30.41 15.25
CA TRP A 196 15.24 29.12 15.89
C TRP A 196 14.13 28.06 15.80
N ASN A 197 12.92 28.45 15.38
CA ASN A 197 11.69 27.65 15.33
C ASN A 197 11.03 27.74 13.94
N ILE A 198 11.80 27.88 12.86
CA ILE A 198 11.30 27.73 11.48
C ILE A 198 11.40 26.24 11.11
N PRO A 199 10.33 25.43 11.26
CA PRO A 199 10.16 24.32 10.34
C PRO A 199 9.97 24.93 8.94
N ASN A 200 10.53 24.30 7.92
CA ASN A 200 10.44 24.64 6.50
C ASN A 200 11.53 25.60 5.95
N ILE A 201 12.71 25.07 5.58
CA ILE A 201 13.44 25.57 4.39
C ILE A 201 12.77 25.03 3.11
N TYR A 202 12.10 23.87 3.20
CA TYR A 202 11.27 23.30 2.14
C TYR A 202 9.85 23.12 2.66
N ARG A 203 8.90 23.87 2.11
CA ARG A 203 7.46 23.77 2.44
C ARG A 203 6.89 22.53 1.75
N ASP A 204 7.17 21.34 2.29
CA ASP A 204 6.47 20.10 1.95
C ASP A 204 5.58 19.69 3.15
N PRO A 205 4.34 19.22 2.95
CA PRO A 205 3.52 18.57 3.98
C PRO A 205 4.10 17.23 4.53
N SER A 206 5.42 17.05 4.55
CA SER A 206 6.08 15.93 5.23
C SER A 206 5.91 16.07 6.75
N PRO A 207 5.97 14.96 7.53
CA PRO A 207 6.04 15.04 8.98
C PRO A 207 7.17 16.00 9.41
N LEU A 208 6.93 16.79 10.46
CA LEU A 208 7.88 17.78 11.00
C LEU A 208 9.27 17.19 11.34
N SER A 209 9.38 15.86 11.47
CA SER A 209 10.62 15.11 11.73
C SER A 209 11.57 15.03 10.53
N ASP A 210 11.08 15.21 9.30
CA ASP A 210 11.86 15.00 8.07
C ASP A 210 12.38 16.31 7.46
N GLN A 211 12.13 17.44 8.11
CA GLN A 211 12.49 18.76 7.58
C GLN A 211 13.87 19.24 8.03
N LEU A 212 14.58 19.89 7.12
CA LEU A 212 15.82 20.62 7.42
C LEU A 212 15.47 21.93 8.14
N THR A 213 15.85 22.07 9.40
CA THR A 213 15.72 23.31 10.18
C THR A 213 17.04 24.06 10.25
N PHE A 214 16.99 25.37 10.49
CA PHE A 214 18.22 26.16 10.65
C PHE A 214 19.06 25.70 11.85
N ALA A 215 18.41 25.31 12.95
CA ALA A 215 19.08 24.69 14.10
C ALA A 215 19.77 23.38 13.72
N ALA A 216 19.12 22.52 12.91
CA ALA A 216 19.75 21.29 12.43
C ALA A 216 21.00 21.60 11.60
N LEU A 217 20.98 22.63 10.74
CA LEU A 217 22.16 23.04 9.96
C LEU A 217 23.34 23.45 10.85
N LEU A 218 23.09 24.11 11.98
CA LEU A 218 24.12 24.51 12.94
C LEU A 218 24.68 23.33 13.75
N ASP A 219 23.83 22.36 14.11
CA ASP A 219 24.19 21.20 14.94
C ASP A 219 24.74 20.01 14.13
N GLY A 220 25.40 20.26 12.99
CA GLY A 220 26.02 19.20 12.18
C GLY A 220 25.02 18.41 11.32
N ASN A 221 23.82 18.94 11.15
CA ASN A 221 22.83 18.47 10.19
C ASN A 221 22.20 17.11 10.48
N ASN A 222 21.73 16.91 11.71
CA ASN A 222 21.18 15.65 12.20
C ASN A 222 19.75 15.31 11.71
N SER A 223 19.33 15.83 10.55
CA SER A 223 17.98 15.56 10.00
C SER A 223 17.97 14.31 9.10
N ALA A 224 16.81 13.65 9.00
CA ALA A 224 16.62 12.52 8.08
C ALA A 224 16.94 12.91 6.61
N LEU A 225 16.58 14.14 6.23
CA LEU A 225 16.89 14.73 4.93
C LEU A 225 18.41 14.83 4.68
N ALA A 226 19.19 15.28 5.66
CA ALA A 226 20.64 15.36 5.53
C ALA A 226 21.30 13.97 5.44
N VAL A 227 20.79 12.98 6.17
CA VAL A 227 21.23 11.59 6.04
C VAL A 227 20.96 11.07 4.63
N ASN A 228 19.77 11.30 4.07
CA ASN A 228 19.44 10.90 2.71
C ASN A 228 20.36 11.54 1.66
N ILE A 229 20.69 12.82 1.83
CA ILE A 229 21.58 13.54 0.91
C ILE A 229 23.02 13.03 1.01
N SER A 230 23.51 12.77 2.22
CA SER A 230 24.86 12.23 2.40
C SER A 230 25.01 10.82 1.83
N GLN A 231 23.99 9.97 1.97
CA GLN A 231 23.94 8.66 1.32
C GLN A 231 23.88 8.78 -0.20
N THR A 232 23.10 9.75 -0.71
CA THR A 232 23.05 10.04 -2.15
C THR A 232 24.43 10.44 -2.67
N ALA A 233 25.18 11.30 -1.97
CA ALA A 233 26.54 11.68 -2.35
C ALA A 233 27.49 10.48 -2.47
N ILE A 234 27.33 9.47 -1.60
CA ILE A 234 28.18 8.28 -1.55
C ILE A 234 27.83 7.27 -2.65
N TYR A 235 26.54 7.01 -2.87
CA TYR A 235 26.10 5.87 -3.68
C TYR A 235 25.60 6.23 -5.07
N ALA A 236 25.20 7.49 -5.32
CA ALA A 236 24.51 7.84 -6.56
C ALA A 236 25.38 7.79 -7.83
N SER A 237 26.70 7.72 -7.70
CA SER A 237 27.60 7.44 -8.83
C SER A 237 27.42 6.05 -9.44
N THR A 238 26.88 5.09 -8.67
CA THR A 238 26.60 3.71 -9.10
C THR A 238 25.18 3.50 -9.63
N TRP A 239 24.35 4.54 -9.57
CA TRP A 239 22.96 4.48 -9.96
C TRP A 239 22.78 4.42 -11.48
N GLU A 240 21.61 3.96 -11.91
CA GLU A 240 21.30 3.79 -13.33
C GLU A 240 21.16 5.15 -14.01
N ARG A 241 21.71 5.25 -15.23
CA ARG A 241 21.59 6.46 -16.04
C ARG A 241 20.34 6.35 -16.89
N LEU A 242 19.43 7.31 -16.76
CA LEU A 242 18.29 7.43 -17.67
C LEU A 242 18.49 8.59 -18.63
N ASP A 243 17.91 8.43 -19.82
CA ASP A 243 17.74 9.54 -20.76
C ASP A 243 16.85 10.64 -20.13
N PRO A 244 17.14 11.93 -20.36
CA PRO A 244 16.34 13.04 -19.85
C PRO A 244 14.83 12.88 -20.10
N ALA A 245 14.43 12.45 -21.31
CA ALA A 245 13.03 12.31 -21.66
C ALA A 245 12.36 11.16 -20.86
N ALA A 246 13.09 10.06 -20.63
CA ALA A 246 12.62 8.96 -19.80
C ALA A 246 12.48 9.37 -18.32
N CYS A 247 13.43 10.13 -17.79
CA CYS A 247 13.36 10.66 -16.43
C CYS A 247 12.17 11.62 -16.25
N HIS A 248 11.97 12.56 -17.18
CA HIS A 248 10.82 13.45 -17.17
C HIS A 248 9.49 12.70 -17.28
N ALA A 249 9.44 11.64 -18.09
CA ALA A 249 8.25 10.80 -18.21
C ALA A 249 7.86 10.12 -16.89
N ILE A 250 8.79 9.94 -15.94
CA ILE A 250 8.53 9.31 -14.64
C ILE A 250 8.21 10.35 -13.57
N TYR A 251 9.03 11.40 -13.45
CA TYR A 251 9.02 12.31 -12.30
C TYR A 251 8.35 13.67 -12.55
N SER A 252 8.01 14.00 -13.80
CA SER A 252 7.40 15.30 -14.09
C SER A 252 5.99 15.45 -13.53
N ASN A 253 5.58 16.71 -13.33
CA ASN A 253 4.26 17.06 -12.81
C ASN A 253 3.10 16.49 -13.66
N GLY A 254 3.30 16.34 -14.97
CA GLY A 254 2.27 15.86 -15.89
C GLY A 254 2.04 14.34 -15.84
N THR A 255 2.98 13.56 -15.32
CA THR A 255 2.84 12.10 -15.26
C THR A 255 2.09 11.67 -14.00
N CYS A 256 2.58 12.11 -12.82
CA CYS A 256 2.01 11.84 -11.50
C CYS A 256 1.37 10.44 -11.39
N SER A 257 2.09 9.39 -11.77
CA SER A 257 1.54 8.04 -11.87
C SER A 257 1.88 7.15 -10.68
N GLY A 258 2.63 7.65 -9.71
CA GLY A 258 3.33 6.81 -8.73
C GLY A 258 4.48 6.03 -9.38
N LEU A 259 5.42 5.61 -8.53
CA LEU A 259 6.69 5.02 -8.91
C LEU A 259 6.66 3.50 -8.77
N ARG A 260 7.36 2.81 -9.67
CA ARG A 260 7.38 1.34 -9.74
C ARG A 260 8.79 0.76 -9.70
N GLU A 261 9.67 1.31 -10.54
CA GLU A 261 11.01 0.76 -10.77
C GLU A 261 12.09 1.56 -10.06
N TYR A 262 12.04 2.89 -10.20
CA TYR A 262 12.98 3.83 -9.59
C TYR A 262 12.28 4.63 -8.51
N ARG A 263 12.99 4.91 -7.41
CA ARG A 263 12.47 5.76 -6.33
C ARG A 263 13.12 7.13 -6.40
N ASN A 264 14.42 7.23 -6.08
CA ASN A 264 15.11 8.52 -5.98
C ASN A 264 15.75 8.95 -7.30
N VAL A 265 15.98 10.26 -7.46
CA VAL A 265 16.55 10.84 -8.68
C VAL A 265 17.58 11.91 -8.37
N VAL A 266 18.72 11.86 -9.07
CA VAL A 266 19.76 12.88 -9.05
C VAL A 266 19.91 13.53 -10.42
N VAL A 267 19.64 14.82 -10.49
CA VAL A 267 19.92 15.66 -11.66
C VAL A 267 21.37 16.10 -11.60
N VAL A 268 22.17 15.69 -12.57
CA VAL A 268 23.57 16.07 -12.68
C VAL A 268 23.73 17.22 -13.66
N ALA A 269 23.90 18.41 -13.10
CA ALA A 269 24.21 19.61 -13.85
C ALA A 269 25.69 19.62 -14.25
N ASP A 270 25.97 19.76 -15.55
CA ASP A 270 27.33 19.90 -16.06
C ASP A 270 27.90 21.28 -15.67
N SER A 271 28.46 21.36 -14.48
CA SER A 271 29.00 22.57 -13.86
C SER A 271 30.09 22.18 -12.84
N PRO A 272 31.12 23.02 -12.66
CA PRO A 272 32.16 22.78 -11.65
C PRO A 272 31.67 22.93 -10.20
N GLY A 273 30.48 23.50 -9.98
CA GLY A 273 29.95 23.82 -8.65
C GLY A 273 29.55 25.30 -8.59
N TRP A 274 29.41 25.81 -7.37
CA TRP A 274 29.16 27.24 -7.13
C TRP A 274 29.75 27.69 -5.80
N LYS A 275 29.99 28.99 -5.68
CA LYS A 275 30.30 29.67 -4.42
C LYS A 275 29.16 30.59 -4.06
N ARG A 276 28.98 30.83 -2.75
CA ARG A 276 27.92 31.72 -2.28
C ARG A 276 28.11 33.14 -2.82
N SER A 277 29.36 33.63 -2.88
CA SER A 277 29.72 34.94 -3.45
C SER A 277 29.41 35.10 -4.94
N ASP A 278 29.34 34.00 -5.71
CA ASP A 278 29.06 34.04 -7.14
C ASP A 278 27.55 34.14 -7.45
N ILE A 279 26.70 33.72 -6.50
CA ILE A 279 25.25 33.58 -6.72
C ILE A 279 24.44 34.57 -5.87
N TRP A 280 24.91 34.86 -4.66
CA TRP A 280 24.17 35.60 -3.67
C TRP A 280 24.85 36.92 -3.32
N GLU A 281 24.16 38.02 -3.59
CA GLU A 281 24.50 39.34 -3.07
C GLU A 281 23.76 39.54 -1.74
N MET A 282 24.42 39.19 -0.62
CA MET A 282 23.83 39.22 0.72
C MET A 282 24.19 40.49 1.49
N SER A 283 23.33 40.88 2.44
CA SER A 283 23.67 41.90 3.43
C SER A 283 24.74 41.37 4.41
N THR A 284 25.42 42.27 5.13
CA THR A 284 26.47 41.88 6.10
C THR A 284 25.95 40.91 7.15
N LEU A 285 24.70 41.08 7.58
CA LEU A 285 24.07 40.24 8.61
C LEU A 285 23.77 38.83 8.08
N ASP A 286 23.28 38.72 6.85
CA ASP A 286 23.04 37.41 6.21
C ASP A 286 24.36 36.71 5.85
N ASP A 287 25.40 37.47 5.48
CA ASP A 287 26.75 36.97 5.29
C ASP A 287 27.28 36.30 6.57
N GLU A 288 27.19 36.99 7.71
CA GLU A 288 27.61 36.45 9.02
C GLU A 288 26.79 35.23 9.44
N LEU A 289 25.49 35.22 9.13
CA LEU A 289 24.58 34.11 9.45
C LEU A 289 24.94 32.83 8.70
N TRP A 290 25.24 32.95 7.40
CA TRP A 290 25.48 31.80 6.53
C TRP A 290 26.94 31.33 6.52
N GLU A 291 27.90 32.18 6.87
CA GLU A 291 29.32 31.83 6.84
C GLU A 291 29.70 30.51 7.53
N PRO A 292 29.18 30.15 8.72
CA PRO A 292 29.52 28.86 9.35
C PRO A 292 28.89 27.63 8.67
N ILE A 293 27.85 27.80 7.84
CA ILE A 293 27.10 26.70 7.23
C ILE A 293 27.46 26.57 5.74
N VAL A 294 27.41 27.70 5.01
CA VAL A 294 27.76 27.82 3.58
C VAL A 294 28.78 28.97 3.45
N PRO A 295 30.08 28.67 3.54
CA PRO A 295 31.13 29.69 3.49
C PRO A 295 31.07 30.52 2.21
N ARG A 296 31.36 31.83 2.31
CA ARG A 296 31.26 32.78 1.20
C ARG A 296 31.93 32.29 -0.09
N ASP A 297 33.19 31.87 0.03
CA ASP A 297 34.03 31.44 -1.09
C ASP A 297 34.30 29.93 -1.10
N GLY A 298 33.57 29.18 -0.25
CA GLY A 298 33.61 27.73 -0.22
C GLY A 298 32.96 27.14 -1.46
N GLU A 299 33.59 26.15 -2.08
CA GLU A 299 32.99 25.41 -3.19
C GLU A 299 31.86 24.53 -2.69
N ASN A 300 30.70 24.64 -3.35
CA ASN A 300 29.56 23.78 -3.10
C ASN A 300 29.14 23.07 -4.39
N THR A 301 29.02 21.76 -4.29
CA THR A 301 28.67 20.88 -5.42
C THR A 301 27.19 20.47 -5.42
N LEU A 302 26.45 20.79 -4.36
CA LEU A 302 25.02 20.57 -4.20
C LEU A 302 24.24 21.84 -4.54
N TRP A 303 23.29 21.74 -5.46
CA TRP A 303 22.42 22.86 -5.84
C TRP A 303 21.12 22.87 -5.06
N HIS A 304 20.45 21.74 -4.96
CA HIS A 304 19.13 21.65 -4.33
C HIS A 304 18.82 20.21 -3.96
N SER A 305 18.09 20.00 -2.87
CA SER A 305 17.56 18.68 -2.58
C SER A 305 16.33 18.74 -1.71
N GLN A 306 15.32 17.93 -2.02
CA GLN A 306 14.09 17.89 -1.24
C GLN A 306 13.39 16.54 -1.38
N GLN A 307 12.64 16.19 -0.33
CA GLN A 307 11.68 15.09 -0.38
C GLN A 307 10.50 15.50 -1.26
N CYS A 308 9.98 14.53 -2.01
CA CYS A 308 8.86 14.69 -2.92
C CYS A 308 7.81 13.64 -2.64
N THR A 309 6.54 13.99 -2.86
CA THR A 309 5.44 13.03 -2.84
C THR A 309 4.54 13.22 -4.07
N MET A 310 3.89 12.14 -4.51
CA MET A 310 2.85 12.10 -5.53
C MET A 310 1.55 11.64 -4.85
N ARG A 311 0.49 12.44 -4.94
CA ARG A 311 -0.78 12.14 -4.28
C ARG A 311 -1.93 12.18 -5.27
N GLY A 312 -2.68 11.09 -5.33
CA GLY A 312 -3.99 11.05 -5.98
C GLY A 312 -5.06 11.61 -5.04
N LEU A 313 -5.77 12.62 -5.50
CA LEU A 313 -6.82 13.35 -4.78
C LEU A 313 -8.09 13.35 -5.64
N VAL A 314 -9.25 13.53 -5.01
CA VAL A 314 -10.50 13.79 -5.74
C VAL A 314 -10.88 15.23 -5.49
N SER A 315 -10.79 16.07 -6.52
CA SER A 315 -11.10 17.50 -6.48
C SER A 315 -12.34 17.76 -7.32
N ALA A 316 -13.39 18.30 -6.70
CA ALA A 316 -14.69 18.55 -7.36
C ALA A 316 -15.29 17.33 -8.10
N GLY A 317 -15.04 16.11 -7.60
CA GLY A 317 -15.52 14.86 -8.21
C GLY A 317 -14.68 14.34 -9.38
N LEU A 318 -13.58 15.01 -9.73
CA LEU A 318 -12.62 14.55 -10.73
C LEU A 318 -11.35 14.04 -10.04
N PRO A 319 -10.76 12.93 -10.51
CA PRO A 319 -9.47 12.47 -10.03
C PRO A 319 -8.39 13.46 -10.49
N GLU A 320 -7.61 13.96 -9.54
CA GLU A 320 -6.46 14.84 -9.77
C GLU A 320 -5.25 14.20 -9.12
N CYS A 321 -4.08 14.30 -9.75
CA CYS A 321 -2.83 13.91 -9.11
C CYS A 321 -1.94 15.13 -8.98
N THR A 322 -1.37 15.30 -7.79
CA THR A 322 -0.46 16.41 -7.49
C THR A 322 0.87 15.87 -7.02
N THR A 323 1.95 16.54 -7.40
CA THR A 323 3.29 16.28 -6.84
C THR A 323 3.84 17.53 -6.16
N THR A 324 4.50 17.35 -5.01
CA THR A 324 5.12 18.46 -4.28
C THR A 324 6.36 19.01 -4.99
N CYS A 325 6.92 18.28 -5.95
CA CYS A 325 8.14 18.64 -6.67
C CYS A 325 7.92 19.03 -8.14
N GLY A 326 6.74 19.56 -8.49
CA GLY A 326 6.42 19.92 -9.88
C GLY A 326 7.31 21.02 -10.48
N ASN A 327 7.84 21.93 -9.66
CA ASN A 327 8.55 23.13 -10.13
C ASN A 327 10.01 22.85 -10.57
N PRO A 328 10.85 22.09 -9.83
CA PRO A 328 12.16 21.69 -10.33
C PRO A 328 12.09 20.99 -11.69
N PHE A 329 11.19 20.03 -11.90
CA PHE A 329 11.12 19.37 -13.22
C PHE A 329 10.60 20.28 -14.35
N ALA A 330 9.88 21.36 -14.04
CA ALA A 330 9.39 22.31 -15.03
C ALA A 330 10.47 23.30 -15.49
N GLN A 331 11.44 23.62 -14.64
CA GLN A 331 12.48 24.63 -14.89
C GLN A 331 13.72 24.05 -15.60
N PHE A 332 14.02 22.77 -15.41
CA PHE A 332 15.22 22.13 -15.98
C PHE A 332 14.94 21.44 -17.33
N LYS A 333 14.49 22.18 -18.35
CA LYS A 333 14.20 21.67 -19.72
C LYS A 333 15.41 21.68 -20.68
N GLY A 334 16.63 21.83 -20.19
CA GLY A 334 17.88 21.91 -20.98
C GLY A 334 18.64 20.59 -21.13
N ASN A 335 19.80 20.61 -21.80
CA ASN A 335 20.73 19.47 -21.90
C ASN A 335 21.42 19.23 -20.54
N TYR A 336 20.77 18.49 -19.64
CA TYR A 336 21.32 18.05 -18.37
C TYR A 336 21.46 16.52 -18.35
N THR A 337 22.43 15.99 -17.61
CA THR A 337 22.55 14.54 -17.41
C THR A 337 21.69 14.15 -16.21
N TRP A 338 20.78 13.20 -16.37
CA TRP A 338 19.91 12.74 -15.28
C TRP A 338 20.38 11.36 -14.82
N LEU A 339 20.65 11.20 -13.53
CA LEU A 339 20.91 9.93 -12.88
C LEU A 339 19.69 9.55 -12.04
N VAL A 340 19.27 8.29 -12.08
CA VAL A 340 18.16 7.83 -11.23
C VAL A 340 18.60 6.64 -10.39
N GLY A 341 18.29 6.72 -9.11
CA GLY A 341 18.56 5.66 -8.15
C GLY A 341 17.33 4.87 -7.81
N PHE A 342 17.28 3.62 -8.26
CA PHE A 342 17.41 2.47 -7.36
C PHE A 342 17.74 1.20 -8.14
N SER A 343 18.58 0.34 -7.55
CA SER A 343 18.86 -1.01 -8.06
C SER A 343 17.74 -1.94 -7.63
N LYS A 344 17.23 -2.72 -8.58
CA LYS A 344 16.16 -3.73 -8.48
C LYS A 344 16.25 -4.73 -7.30
N HIS A 345 17.30 -4.72 -6.48
CA HIS A 345 17.62 -5.78 -5.52
C HIS A 345 17.87 -5.38 -4.06
N ASP A 346 17.91 -4.10 -3.70
CA ASP A 346 18.29 -3.73 -2.32
C ASP A 346 17.08 -3.45 -1.41
N ARG A 347 16.52 -4.51 -0.80
CA ARG A 347 15.42 -4.41 0.18
C ARG A 347 15.87 -3.81 1.52
N THR A 348 17.15 -3.54 1.74
CA THR A 348 17.66 -3.11 3.06
C THR A 348 17.41 -1.63 3.35
N MET A 349 17.10 -0.83 2.33
CA MET A 349 16.69 0.58 2.47
C MET A 349 15.17 0.78 2.57
N ALA A 350 14.38 -0.31 2.69
CA ALA A 350 12.93 -0.25 2.92
C ALA A 350 12.52 0.39 4.26
N ASN A 351 13.48 0.70 5.14
CA ASN A 351 13.23 1.37 6.43
C ASN A 351 13.17 2.91 6.32
N TRP A 352 13.15 3.48 5.13
CA TRP A 352 13.20 4.95 4.91
C TRP A 352 11.85 5.67 5.09
N ALA A 353 10.81 4.98 5.60
CA ALA A 353 9.50 5.59 5.88
C ALA A 353 8.78 4.97 7.11
N THR A 354 9.50 4.23 7.96
CA THR A 354 8.93 3.69 9.21
C THR A 354 9.92 3.85 10.35
N GLN A 355 9.98 5.06 10.90
CA GLN A 355 9.86 5.28 12.34
C GLN A 355 8.98 6.50 12.59
#